data_AF-F4H8A6-F1
#
_entry.id   AF-F4H8A6-F1
#
_cell.length_a   1.000
_cell.length_b   1.000
_cell.length_c   1.000
_cell.angle_alpha   90.00
_cell.angle_beta   90.00
_cell.angle_gamma   90.00
#
_symmetry.space_group_name_H-M   'P 1'
#
loop_
_entity.id
_entity.type
_entity.pdbx_description
1 polymer ?
#
loop_
_entity_poly.entity_id
_entity_poly.type
_entity_poly.pdbx_seq_one_letter_code
_entity_poly.pdbx_strand_id
1 'polypeptide(L)'
;MSVVGSTLVRMVTISCSCGSVCDSRRNPLRGLDVAERLRLVEAAFSAHDGFLTLELDAAWHPGSDEPGPACVVLVDLDELDACAGLDEDEARRLRAALRGTRVAGRALPSPVLVDGTWFRVAPAQGYVPHVTYVVHDEAGTVLEVDEPLVERDLLAELVDEFGRQGRDGLVRLDAVAARRSLAGALDALRARPEVAVA
;
A
#
# COMPACT_ATOMS: atom_id res chain seq x y z
N MET A 1 -24.27 41.10 -12.64
CA MET A 1 -22.97 40.66 -12.08
C MET A 1 -23.05 39.16 -11.88
N SER A 2 -22.56 38.38 -12.85
CA SER A 2 -22.53 36.92 -12.76
C SER A 2 -21.28 36.50 -12.01
N VAL A 3 -21.46 35.90 -10.84
CA VAL A 3 -20.39 35.21 -10.13
C VAL A 3 -20.15 33.90 -10.88
N VAL A 4 -19.12 33.87 -11.72
CA VAL A 4 -18.59 32.63 -12.30
C VAL A 4 -17.94 31.88 -11.15
N GLY A 5 -18.67 30.95 -10.55
CA GLY A 5 -18.11 30.00 -9.61
C GLY A 5 -17.06 29.20 -10.34
N SER A 6 -15.79 29.44 -10.02
CA SER A 6 -14.69 28.57 -10.42
C SER A 6 -14.92 27.24 -9.69
N THR A 7 -15.57 26.29 -10.36
CA THR A 7 -15.53 24.89 -9.97
C THR A 7 -14.07 24.49 -10.16
N LEU A 8 -13.27 24.57 -9.10
CA LEU A 8 -11.96 23.93 -9.04
C LEU A 8 -12.22 22.44 -9.27
N VAL A 9 -12.14 22.01 -10.53
CA VAL A 9 -12.09 20.60 -10.88
C VAL A 9 -10.75 20.12 -10.31
N ARG A 10 -10.82 19.41 -9.18
CA ARG A 10 -9.64 18.75 -8.64
C ARG A 10 -9.14 17.74 -9.67
N MET A 11 -7.84 17.82 -9.91
CA MET A 11 -7.15 17.06 -10.94
C MET A 11 -6.82 15.68 -10.39
N VAL A 12 -7.18 14.63 -11.13
CA VAL A 12 -6.82 13.24 -10.83
C VAL A 12 -5.67 12.88 -11.76
N THR A 13 -4.54 12.47 -11.18
CA THR A 13 -3.39 12.01 -11.97
C THR A 13 -3.59 10.54 -12.31
N ILE A 14 -3.59 10.24 -13.60
CA ILE A 14 -3.63 8.88 -14.11
C ILE A 14 -2.32 8.63 -14.86
N SER A 15 -1.47 7.75 -14.33
CA SER A 15 -0.22 7.35 -14.98
C SER A 15 -0.25 5.87 -15.36
N CYS A 16 0.03 5.57 -16.61
CA CYS A 16 0.14 4.21 -17.13
C CYS A 16 1.60 3.74 -17.13
N SER A 17 1.83 2.44 -16.90
CA SER A 17 3.16 1.81 -16.99
C SER A 17 3.84 1.97 -18.35
N CYS A 18 3.10 2.28 -19.42
CA CYS A 18 3.66 2.60 -20.73
C CYS A 18 4.28 4.01 -20.82
N GLY A 19 4.21 4.81 -19.74
CA GLY A 19 4.72 6.18 -19.69
C GLY A 19 3.70 7.25 -20.08
N SER A 20 2.48 6.86 -20.48
CA SER A 20 1.39 7.80 -20.72
C SER A 20 0.88 8.36 -19.40
N VAL A 21 0.86 9.69 -19.29
CA VAL A 21 0.32 10.43 -18.13
C VAL A 21 -0.75 11.39 -18.63
N CYS A 22 -1.86 11.49 -17.91
CA CYS A 22 -2.86 12.52 -18.16
C CYS A 22 -3.31 13.13 -16.83
N ASP A 23 -3.19 14.45 -16.72
CA ASP A 23 -3.65 15.24 -15.58
C ASP A 23 -5.17 15.52 -15.64
N SER A 24 -5.81 15.13 -16.75
CA SER A 24 -7.20 15.46 -17.06
C SER A 24 -8.00 14.24 -17.49
N ARG A 25 -8.38 13.41 -16.52
CA ARG A 25 -9.62 12.65 -16.62
C ARG A 25 -10.51 12.97 -15.42
N ARG A 26 -11.81 13.01 -15.65
CA ARG A 26 -12.78 12.96 -14.54
C ARG A 26 -12.51 11.66 -13.80
N ASN A 27 -12.39 11.72 -12.47
CA ASN A 27 -12.24 10.56 -11.59
C ASN A 27 -13.05 9.36 -12.13
N PRO A 28 -12.43 8.22 -12.47
CA PRO A 28 -13.13 7.10 -13.10
C PRO A 28 -14.22 6.48 -12.20
N LEU A 29 -14.14 6.68 -10.88
CA LEU A 29 -15.19 6.28 -9.95
C LEU A 29 -16.43 7.19 -10.03
N ARG A 30 -16.31 8.38 -10.60
CA ARG A 30 -17.38 9.37 -10.66
C ARG A 30 -18.48 8.89 -11.62
N GLY A 31 -19.64 8.57 -11.06
CA GLY A 31 -20.81 8.07 -11.80
C GLY A 31 -21.09 6.59 -11.59
N LEU A 32 -20.15 5.87 -10.94
CA LEU A 32 -20.40 4.53 -10.42
C LEU A 32 -21.16 4.64 -9.10
N ASP A 33 -22.01 3.66 -8.80
CA ASP A 33 -22.63 3.55 -7.47
C ASP A 33 -21.60 3.11 -6.40
N VAL A 34 -21.96 3.20 -5.12
CA VAL A 34 -21.05 2.86 -4.02
C VAL A 34 -20.60 1.40 -4.07
N ALA A 35 -21.44 0.47 -4.51
CA ALA A 35 -21.14 -0.95 -4.53
C ALA A 35 -20.06 -1.26 -5.58
N GLU A 36 -20.19 -0.65 -6.75
CA GLU A 36 -19.24 -0.72 -7.84
C GLU A 36 -17.89 -0.10 -7.44
N ARG A 37 -17.91 1.07 -6.78
CA ARG A 37 -16.68 1.70 -6.26
C ARG A 37 -15.96 0.80 -5.26
N LEU A 38 -16.68 0.24 -4.29
CA LEU A 38 -16.11 -0.65 -3.29
C LEU A 38 -15.50 -1.90 -3.93
N ARG A 39 -16.20 -2.51 -4.89
CA ARG A 39 -15.68 -3.67 -5.63
C ARG A 39 -14.38 -3.35 -6.37
N LEU A 40 -14.25 -2.16 -6.96
CA LEU A 40 -13.01 -1.74 -7.62
C LEU A 40 -11.87 -1.55 -6.62
N VAL A 41 -12.14 -0.97 -5.44
CA VAL A 41 -11.14 -0.85 -4.37
C VAL A 41 -10.71 -2.23 -3.85
N GLU A 42 -11.66 -3.17 -3.71
CA GLU A 42 -11.39 -4.53 -3.25
C GLU A 42 -10.60 -5.37 -4.28
N ALA A 43 -10.90 -5.20 -5.56
CA ALA A 43 -10.23 -5.87 -6.67
C ALA A 43 -8.90 -5.20 -7.08
N ALA A 44 -8.55 -4.07 -6.48
CA ALA A 44 -7.31 -3.37 -6.77
C ALA A 44 -6.09 -4.27 -6.50
N PHE A 45 -5.10 -4.19 -7.39
CA PHE A 45 -3.83 -4.86 -7.20
C PHE A 45 -3.14 -4.34 -5.93
N SER A 46 -3.21 -3.02 -5.69
CA SER A 46 -2.85 -2.45 -4.40
C SER A 46 -3.68 -1.22 -4.07
N ALA A 47 -3.86 -0.97 -2.77
CA ALA A 47 -4.44 0.24 -2.22
C ALA A 47 -3.55 0.73 -1.08
N HIS A 48 -3.16 2.00 -1.08
CA HIS A 48 -2.33 2.59 -0.03
C HIS A 48 -2.46 4.12 -0.03
N ASP A 49 -2.86 4.69 1.10
CA ASP A 49 -2.90 6.16 1.33
C ASP A 49 -3.64 6.95 0.23
N GLY A 50 -4.82 6.47 -0.19
CA GLY A 50 -5.61 7.09 -1.28
C GLY A 50 -5.16 6.75 -2.70
N PHE A 51 -4.04 6.05 -2.87
CA PHE A 51 -3.60 5.54 -4.18
C PHE A 51 -4.16 4.15 -4.44
N LEU A 52 -4.69 3.94 -5.64
CA LEU A 52 -5.09 2.62 -6.13
C LEU A 52 -4.26 2.22 -7.35
N THR A 53 -3.73 1.00 -7.33
CA THR A 53 -3.21 0.32 -8.51
C THR A 53 -4.29 -0.62 -9.03
N LEU A 54 -4.86 -0.30 -10.19
CA LEU A 54 -5.94 -1.07 -10.81
C LEU A 54 -5.44 -1.72 -12.11
N GLU A 55 -5.83 -2.98 -12.35
CA GLU A 55 -5.75 -3.55 -13.70
C GLU A 55 -6.70 -2.78 -14.60
N LEU A 56 -6.19 -2.22 -15.70
CA LEU A 56 -6.93 -1.30 -16.55
C LEU A 56 -8.09 -1.99 -17.28
N ASP A 57 -9.26 -1.38 -17.20
CA ASP A 57 -10.17 -1.33 -18.35
C ASP A 57 -9.53 -0.42 -19.41
N ALA A 58 -9.51 -0.85 -20.68
CA ALA A 58 -8.95 -0.07 -21.77
C ALA A 58 -9.56 1.35 -21.87
N ALA A 59 -10.81 1.52 -21.41
CA ALA A 59 -11.49 2.80 -21.33
C ALA A 59 -10.82 3.81 -20.37
N TRP A 60 -9.93 3.37 -19.49
CA TRP A 60 -9.25 4.19 -18.47
C TRP A 60 -7.79 4.52 -18.81
N HIS A 61 -7.27 4.07 -19.96
CA HIS A 61 -5.94 4.41 -20.46
C HIS A 61 -5.81 5.92 -20.77
N PRO A 62 -4.78 6.63 -20.27
CA PRO A 62 -4.63 8.07 -20.48
C PRO A 62 -4.19 8.45 -21.91
N GLY A 63 -3.65 7.51 -22.67
CA GLY A 63 -3.26 7.71 -24.07
C GLY A 63 -4.44 7.58 -25.05
N SER A 64 -4.28 8.12 -26.25
CA SER A 64 -5.23 7.94 -27.37
C SER A 64 -5.07 6.60 -28.09
N ASP A 65 -4.02 5.85 -27.75
CA ASP A 65 -3.69 4.53 -28.23
C ASP A 65 -4.36 3.43 -27.40
N GLU A 66 -4.58 2.28 -28.04
CA GLU A 66 -5.12 1.09 -27.37
C GLU A 66 -4.08 0.56 -26.38
N PRO A 67 -4.43 0.40 -25.09
CA PRO A 67 -3.48 -0.08 -24.10
C PRO A 67 -3.02 -1.49 -24.47
N GLY A 68 -1.70 -1.69 -24.46
CA GLY A 68 -1.14 -3.04 -24.56
C GLY A 68 -1.56 -3.90 -23.35
N PRO A 69 -1.52 -5.24 -23.46
CA PRO A 69 -1.93 -6.17 -22.39
C PRO A 69 -1.16 -6.04 -21.06
N ALA A 70 -0.04 -5.31 -21.04
CA ALA A 70 0.80 -5.06 -19.87
C ALA A 70 0.63 -3.65 -19.28
N CYS A 71 -0.31 -2.85 -19.79
CA CYS A 71 -0.58 -1.52 -19.28
C CYS A 71 -1.30 -1.61 -17.92
N VAL A 72 -0.69 -1.04 -16.89
CA VAL A 72 -1.31 -0.85 -15.57
C VAL A 72 -1.39 0.63 -15.27
N VAL A 73 -2.47 1.08 -14.63
CA VAL A 73 -2.64 2.49 -14.27
C VAL A 73 -2.62 2.66 -12.76
N LEU A 74 -1.81 3.62 -12.34
CA LEU A 74 -1.87 4.20 -11.00
C LEU A 74 -2.90 5.32 -11.06
N VAL A 75 -3.93 5.20 -10.23
CA VAL A 75 -4.93 6.25 -10.06
C VAL A 75 -4.70 6.90 -8.70
N ASP A 76 -4.31 8.17 -8.72
CA ASP A 76 -4.32 9.01 -7.55
C ASP A 76 -5.76 9.48 -7.30
N LEU A 77 -6.40 8.93 -6.28
CA LEU A 77 -7.78 9.24 -5.95
C LEU A 77 -7.81 10.04 -4.65
N ASP A 78 -8.01 11.35 -4.77
CA ASP A 78 -8.42 12.15 -3.62
C ASP A 78 -9.71 11.55 -3.03
N GLU A 79 -9.70 11.24 -1.72
CA GLU A 79 -10.86 10.75 -0.96
C GLU A 79 -12.11 11.59 -1.26
N LEU A 80 -11.95 12.92 -1.39
CA LEU A 80 -13.04 13.86 -1.63
C LEU A 80 -13.64 13.70 -3.03
N ASP A 81 -12.82 13.46 -4.06
CA ASP A 81 -13.30 13.22 -5.41
C ASP A 81 -13.90 11.82 -5.55
N ALA A 82 -13.29 10.80 -4.92
CA ALA A 82 -13.78 9.43 -4.92
C ALA A 82 -15.16 9.31 -4.25
N CYS A 83 -15.45 10.16 -3.27
CA CYS A 83 -16.74 10.22 -2.59
C CYS A 83 -17.77 11.12 -3.26
N ALA A 84 -17.44 11.79 -4.37
CA ALA A 84 -18.34 12.73 -5.01
C ALA A 84 -19.66 12.05 -5.43
N GLY A 85 -20.78 12.69 -5.06
CA GLY A 85 -22.13 12.23 -5.37
C GLY A 85 -22.66 11.09 -4.50
N LEU A 86 -21.89 10.64 -3.51
CA LEU A 86 -22.35 9.69 -2.48
C LEU A 86 -23.00 10.43 -1.33
N ASP A 87 -23.89 9.76 -0.60
CA ASP A 87 -24.31 10.24 0.72
C ASP A 87 -23.21 10.05 1.78
N GLU A 88 -23.42 10.56 3.00
CA GLU A 88 -22.38 10.51 4.05
C GLU A 88 -22.05 9.08 4.50
N ASP A 89 -23.03 8.17 4.49
CA ASP A 89 -22.84 6.79 4.93
C ASP A 89 -22.05 6.00 3.88
N GLU A 90 -22.38 6.18 2.61
CA GLU A 90 -21.67 5.65 1.46
C GLU A 90 -20.24 6.21 1.35
N ALA A 91 -20.09 7.53 1.50
CA ALA A 91 -18.79 8.20 1.49
C ALA A 91 -17.91 7.67 2.64
N ARG A 92 -18.47 7.51 3.84
CA ARG A 92 -17.75 6.95 4.99
C ARG A 92 -17.26 5.52 4.74
N ARG A 93 -18.08 4.66 4.12
CA ARG A 93 -17.69 3.30 3.73
C ARG A 93 -16.55 3.30 2.70
N LEU A 94 -16.63 4.17 1.69
CA LEU A 94 -15.59 4.27 0.67
C LEU A 94 -14.27 4.83 1.25
N ARG A 95 -14.32 5.87 2.09
CA ARG A 95 -13.13 6.39 2.80
C ARG A 95 -12.47 5.30 3.64
N ALA A 96 -13.26 4.51 4.37
CA ALA A 96 -12.72 3.39 5.14
C ALA A 96 -12.02 2.36 4.25
N ALA A 97 -12.57 2.07 3.06
CA ALA A 97 -11.95 1.15 2.10
C ALA A 97 -10.65 1.71 1.51
N LEU A 98 -10.59 3.01 1.20
CA LEU A 98 -9.41 3.70 0.64
C LEU A 98 -8.27 3.89 1.66
N ARG A 99 -8.59 3.98 2.95
CA ARG A 99 -7.60 4.04 4.05
C ARG A 99 -6.98 2.69 4.38
N GLY A 100 -7.61 1.59 3.98
CA GLY A 100 -7.05 0.26 4.16
C GLY A 100 -5.91 0.00 3.18
N THR A 101 -4.85 -0.64 3.66
CA THR A 101 -3.74 -1.06 2.80
C THR A 101 -3.99 -2.48 2.27
N ARG A 102 -3.86 -2.70 0.96
CA ARG A 102 -4.04 -4.03 0.33
C ARG A 102 -2.98 -4.32 -0.72
N VAL A 103 -2.65 -5.59 -0.91
CA VAL A 103 -1.86 -6.12 -2.05
C VAL A 103 -2.46 -7.44 -2.52
N ALA A 104 -2.72 -7.57 -3.81
CA ALA A 104 -3.33 -8.75 -4.45
C ALA A 104 -4.60 -9.23 -3.72
N GLY A 105 -5.50 -8.29 -3.38
CA GLY A 105 -6.75 -8.57 -2.66
C GLY A 105 -6.60 -8.89 -1.17
N ARG A 106 -5.38 -8.99 -0.64
CA ARG A 106 -5.12 -9.25 0.79
C ARG A 106 -4.93 -7.93 1.54
N ALA A 107 -5.66 -7.76 2.63
CA ALA A 107 -5.45 -6.66 3.56
C ALA A 107 -4.11 -6.81 4.29
N LEU A 108 -3.36 -5.72 4.34
CA LEU A 108 -2.14 -5.64 5.14
C LEU A 108 -2.48 -5.16 6.56
N PRO A 109 -1.73 -5.61 7.58
CA PRO A 109 -1.93 -5.15 8.95
C PRO A 109 -1.65 -3.65 9.07
N SER A 110 -2.33 -3.00 10.03
CA SER A 110 -2.09 -1.59 10.35
C SER A 110 -0.69 -1.38 10.95
N PRO A 111 -0.09 -0.19 10.79
CA PRO A 111 1.16 0.12 11.46
C PRO A 111 1.07 -0.03 12.99
N VAL A 112 2.14 -0.50 13.61
CA VAL A 112 2.25 -0.71 15.06
C VAL A 112 3.34 0.20 15.61
N LEU A 113 3.07 0.87 16.74
CA LEU A 113 4.05 1.68 17.47
C LEU A 113 4.34 1.01 18.82
N VAL A 114 5.59 0.65 19.07
CA VAL A 114 6.06 0.06 20.33
C VAL A 114 7.29 0.81 20.78
N ASP A 115 7.25 1.43 21.97
CA ASP A 115 8.38 2.13 22.57
C ASP A 115 9.10 3.12 21.63
N GLY A 116 8.33 3.92 20.88
CA GLY A 116 8.87 4.89 19.92
C GLY A 116 9.37 4.29 18.60
N THR A 117 9.29 2.96 18.44
CA THR A 117 9.63 2.23 17.22
C THR A 117 8.38 1.90 16.42
N TRP A 118 8.36 2.31 15.16
CA TRP A 118 7.25 2.11 14.23
C TRP A 118 7.52 0.93 13.31
N PHE A 119 6.55 0.03 13.24
CA PHE A 119 6.53 -1.13 12.37
C PHE A 119 5.43 -0.94 11.34
N ARG A 120 5.78 -1.00 10.05
CA ARG A 120 4.79 -0.92 8.97
C ARG A 120 5.11 -1.93 7.89
N VAL A 121 4.06 -2.31 7.17
CA VAL A 121 4.17 -3.04 5.91
C VAL A 121 3.35 -2.27 4.87
N ALA A 122 3.93 -2.08 3.69
CA ALA A 122 3.31 -1.34 2.60
C ALA A 122 3.50 -2.10 1.27
N PRO A 123 2.69 -1.84 0.23
CA PRO A 123 2.97 -2.35 -1.09
C PRO A 123 4.37 -1.92 -1.55
N ALA A 124 5.15 -2.85 -2.09
CA ALA A 124 6.45 -2.53 -2.66
C ALA A 124 6.29 -1.73 -3.97
N GLN A 125 7.34 -1.02 -4.38
CA GLN A 125 7.35 -0.34 -5.68
C GLN A 125 7.44 -1.38 -6.81
N GLY A 126 6.40 -1.47 -7.64
CA GLY A 126 6.37 -2.33 -8.83
C GLY A 126 5.11 -3.19 -8.94
N TYR A 127 4.93 -3.79 -10.11
CA TYR A 127 3.75 -4.64 -10.41
C TYR A 127 4.04 -6.13 -10.12
N VAL A 128 4.48 -6.39 -8.89
CA VAL A 128 4.67 -7.74 -8.34
C VAL A 128 4.04 -7.77 -6.94
N PRO A 129 3.45 -8.90 -6.50
CA PRO A 129 2.76 -8.98 -5.21
C PRO A 129 3.79 -9.03 -4.07
N HIS A 130 4.57 -7.97 -3.96
CA HIS A 130 5.60 -7.76 -2.96
C HIS A 130 5.15 -6.70 -1.97
N VAL A 131 5.71 -6.78 -0.79
CA VAL A 131 5.53 -5.80 0.27
C VAL A 131 6.89 -5.37 0.80
N THR A 132 6.96 -4.13 1.26
CA THR A 132 8.09 -3.59 2.00
C THR A 132 7.75 -3.58 3.47
N TYR A 133 8.49 -4.34 4.26
CA TYR A 133 8.48 -4.22 5.72
C TYR A 133 9.48 -3.15 6.12
N VAL A 134 9.03 -2.13 6.87
CA VAL A 134 9.89 -1.06 7.37
C VAL A 134 9.73 -0.95 8.87
N VAL A 135 10.87 -0.94 9.56
CA VAL A 135 10.96 -0.57 10.97
C VAL A 135 11.79 0.70 11.08
N HIS A 136 11.23 1.74 11.72
CA HIS A 136 11.95 2.98 11.99
C HIS A 136 11.81 3.39 13.45
N ASP A 137 12.86 3.99 13.99
CA ASP A 137 12.87 4.63 15.31
C ASP A 137 13.37 6.08 15.18
N GLU A 138 13.58 6.76 16.31
CA GLU A 138 14.10 8.13 16.34
C GLU A 138 15.50 8.30 15.69
N ALA A 139 16.29 7.22 15.63
CA ALA A 139 17.62 7.23 15.02
C ALA A 139 17.57 6.93 13.51
N GLY A 140 16.44 6.47 12.99
CA GLY A 140 16.18 6.26 11.56
C GLY A 140 15.65 4.86 11.23
N THR A 141 15.84 4.44 9.98
CA THR A 141 15.45 3.09 9.53
C THR A 141 16.36 2.04 10.17
N VAL A 142 15.74 1.05 10.81
CA VAL A 142 16.40 -0.09 11.47
C VAL A 142 16.37 -1.33 10.58
N LEU A 143 15.26 -1.53 9.86
CA LEU A 143 15.04 -2.65 8.96
C LEU A 143 14.18 -2.18 7.79
N GLU A 144 14.58 -2.53 6.57
CA GLU A 144 13.80 -2.30 5.35
C GLU A 144 13.99 -3.47 4.39
N VAL A 145 12.94 -4.27 4.22
CA VAL A 145 13.00 -5.52 3.44
C VAL A 145 11.84 -5.59 2.46
N ASP A 146 12.19 -5.70 1.18
CA ASP A 146 11.27 -5.94 0.07
C ASP A 146 11.21 -7.44 -0.26
N GLU A 147 10.04 -8.06 -0.14
CA GLU A 147 9.88 -9.48 -0.48
C GLU A 147 8.46 -9.85 -0.91
N PRO A 148 8.26 -11.03 -1.54
CA PRO A 148 6.93 -11.51 -1.88
C PRO A 148 5.98 -11.55 -0.68
N LEU A 149 4.72 -11.21 -0.90
CA LEU A 149 3.68 -11.33 0.12
C LEU A 149 3.45 -12.81 0.48
N VAL A 150 3.70 -13.17 1.73
CA VAL A 150 3.48 -14.52 2.27
C VAL A 150 2.25 -14.60 3.17
N GLU A 151 1.76 -15.80 3.48
CA GLU A 151 0.61 -15.99 4.41
C GLU A 151 0.95 -15.68 5.86
N ARG A 152 2.24 -15.78 6.21
CA ARG A 152 2.77 -15.57 7.57
C ARG A 152 2.67 -14.10 7.99
N ASP A 153 2.27 -13.85 9.24
CA ASP A 153 2.19 -12.50 9.81
C ASP A 153 3.57 -12.02 10.27
N LEU A 154 4.40 -11.65 9.28
CA LEU A 154 5.77 -11.21 9.55
C LEU A 154 5.83 -9.89 10.31
N LEU A 155 4.80 -9.05 10.26
CA LEU A 155 4.77 -7.80 11.02
C LEU A 155 4.62 -8.09 12.53
N ALA A 156 3.69 -8.95 12.92
CA ALA A 156 3.55 -9.38 14.31
C ALA A 156 4.84 -10.05 14.81
N GLU A 157 5.48 -10.85 13.97
CA GLU A 157 6.72 -11.52 14.33
C GLU A 157 7.93 -10.60 14.48
N LEU A 158 8.00 -9.51 13.72
CA LEU A 158 8.97 -8.42 13.89
C LEU A 158 8.76 -7.72 15.24
N VAL A 159 7.51 -7.44 15.61
CA VAL A 159 7.16 -6.85 16.90
C VAL A 159 7.57 -7.80 18.04
N ASP A 160 7.31 -9.09 17.91
CA ASP A 160 7.73 -10.10 18.90
C ASP A 160 9.25 -10.22 19.01
N GLU A 161 9.97 -10.11 17.89
CA GLU A 161 11.44 -10.09 17.89
C GLU A 161 11.99 -8.85 18.60
N PHE A 162 11.40 -7.68 18.34
CA PHE A 162 11.75 -6.45 19.05
C PHE A 162 11.49 -6.57 20.54
N GLY A 163 10.35 -7.15 20.96
CA GLY A 163 10.06 -7.37 22.38
C GLY A 163 11.07 -8.29 23.08
N ARG A 164 11.66 -9.25 22.35
CA ARG A 164 12.64 -10.21 22.90
C ARG A 164 14.07 -9.68 22.91
N GLN A 165 14.50 -9.02 21.83
CA GLN A 165 15.91 -8.69 21.60
C GLN A 165 16.18 -7.18 21.43
N GLY A 166 15.12 -6.37 21.43
CA GLY A 166 15.21 -4.93 21.18
C GLY A 166 15.73 -4.59 19.78
N ARG A 167 16.21 -3.36 19.65
CA ARG A 167 16.72 -2.79 18.40
C ARG A 167 17.88 -3.60 17.79
N ASP A 168 18.81 -4.08 18.62
CA ASP A 168 19.97 -4.84 18.14
C ASP A 168 19.57 -6.18 17.51
N GLY A 169 18.48 -6.79 18.00
CA GLY A 169 17.85 -7.96 17.37
C GLY A 169 17.41 -7.66 15.94
N LEU A 170 16.72 -6.53 15.73
CA LEU A 170 16.24 -6.11 14.41
C LEU A 170 17.38 -5.75 13.44
N VAL A 171 18.43 -5.08 13.91
CA VAL A 171 19.62 -4.80 13.07
C VAL A 171 20.29 -6.09 12.61
N ARG A 172 20.39 -7.09 13.49
CA ARG A 172 20.91 -8.41 13.12
C ARG A 172 19.98 -9.13 12.14
N LEU A 173 18.67 -9.01 12.34
CA LEU A 173 17.67 -9.59 11.46
C LEU A 173 17.79 -9.01 10.05
N ASP A 174 17.90 -7.68 9.91
CA ASP A 174 18.09 -6.98 8.63
C ASP A 174 19.33 -7.51 7.88
N ALA A 175 20.47 -7.62 8.57
CA ALA A 175 21.70 -8.14 7.98
C ALA A 175 21.62 -9.61 7.52
N VAL A 176 20.73 -10.41 8.12
CA VAL A 176 20.47 -11.80 7.71
C VAL A 176 19.43 -11.85 6.58
N ALA A 177 18.38 -11.04 6.68
CA ALA A 177 17.34 -10.90 5.66
C ALA A 177 17.92 -10.43 4.33
N ALA A 178 18.94 -9.55 4.31
CA ALA A 178 19.64 -9.17 3.08
C ALA A 178 20.27 -10.36 2.30
N ARG A 179 20.44 -11.53 2.94
CA ARG A 179 20.99 -12.75 2.33
C ARG A 179 19.98 -13.88 2.21
N ARG A 180 18.75 -13.69 2.70
CA ARG A 180 17.69 -14.71 2.83
C ARG A 180 16.33 -14.04 2.57
N SER A 181 15.22 -14.70 2.88
CA SER A 181 13.95 -13.99 3.12
C SER A 181 13.88 -13.54 4.58
N LEU A 182 13.05 -12.54 4.89
CA LEU A 182 12.75 -12.12 6.25
C LEU A 182 12.21 -13.28 7.08
N ALA A 183 11.29 -14.06 6.52
CA ALA A 183 10.78 -15.28 7.14
C ALA A 183 11.92 -16.26 7.51
N GLY A 184 12.83 -16.52 6.57
CA GLY A 184 13.96 -17.42 6.81
C GLY A 184 15.01 -16.84 7.78
N ALA A 185 15.10 -15.51 7.88
CA ALA A 185 15.95 -14.82 8.85
C ALA A 185 15.37 -14.93 10.27
N LEU A 186 14.06 -14.73 10.43
CA LEU A 186 13.34 -14.92 11.68
C LEU A 186 13.47 -16.37 12.19
N ASP A 187 13.30 -17.35 11.31
CA ASP A 187 13.46 -18.77 11.67
C ASP A 187 14.89 -19.08 12.14
N ALA A 188 15.89 -18.55 11.44
CA ALA A 188 17.29 -18.77 11.78
C ALA A 188 17.69 -18.13 13.12
N LEU A 189 17.12 -16.97 13.47
CA LEU A 189 17.36 -16.33 14.77
C LEU A 189 16.71 -17.11 15.92
N ARG A 190 15.48 -17.61 15.73
CA ARG A 190 14.76 -18.39 16.74
C ARG A 190 15.32 -19.79 16.96
N ALA A 191 15.94 -20.38 15.94
CA ALA A 191 16.58 -21.69 16.04
C ALA A 191 17.90 -21.68 16.82
N ARG A 192 18.44 -20.49 17.16
CA ARG A 192 19.64 -20.41 18.00
C ARG A 192 19.26 -20.58 19.46
N PRO A 193 19.77 -21.63 20.16
CA PRO A 193 19.57 -21.73 21.59
C PRO A 193 20.19 -20.51 22.28
N GLU A 194 19.49 -19.93 23.26
CA GLU A 194 20.09 -18.97 24.18
C GLU A 194 21.34 -19.62 24.76
N VAL A 195 22.51 -19.09 24.40
CA VAL A 195 23.74 -19.44 25.10
C VAL A 195 23.61 -18.79 26.46
N ALA A 196 23.10 -19.55 27.43
CA ALA A 196 23.15 -19.19 28.83
C ALA A 196 24.63 -18.98 29.17
N VAL A 197 25.03 -17.72 29.30
CA VAL A 197 26.33 -17.37 29.85
C VAL A 197 26.23 -17.67 31.33
N ALA A 198 26.81 -18.80 31.73
CA ALA A 198 27.01 -19.20 33.12
C ALA A 198 28.11 -18.35 33.78
#